data_AF-A0AAV8YVG0-F1
#
_entry.id   AF-A0AAV8YVG0-F1
#
_cell.length_a   1.000
_cell.length_b   1.000
_cell.length_c   1.000
_cell.angle_alpha   90.00
_cell.angle_beta   90.00
_cell.angle_gamma   90.00
#
_symmetry.space_group_name_H-M   'P 1'
#
loop_
_entity.id
_entity.type
_entity.pdbx_description
1 polymer ?
#
loop_
_entity_poly.entity_id
_entity_poly.type
_entity_poly.pdbx_seq_one_letter_code
_entity_poly.pdbx_strand_id
1 'polypeptide(L)'
;MSHNVHHCNLPYKDTTGFPKLPPNAPWWKRVLRNIKKLTAVDPNNANCKKFFRNNSTLKAEQRRHGRSSSCCVIHPFSKLATFVEITFFISWFYSILVHPLHVFDSNDSLYITLDNIEMYVVMHIQRLMIIFHFFLGYVDRKNKQIIIDPRIIACNYLKTYFVFDLIATDTISIILNDVIPLFLKFGSFIFMRYLLILLGARVICFYARMGSMLNYLNAICLHLNLSRELRFPILTTIKTYLLIHLVACLLFIVPIVYYVGRLPKDSWLIQAGVDSVEKRHFMYIYAECVLMCACYFFGVSHGKYDISASVDEICFSMVTLFGRLYTLFLLAEVLRMFGIASVSESRYEQCLTQLEEYMTSKKITSAFKKKIVEILRLQVTEALF
;
A
#
# COMPACT_ATOMS: atom_id res chain seq x y z
N MET A 1 12.26 43.97 -27.74
CA MET A 1 13.05 43.66 -26.53
C MET A 1 13.55 42.23 -26.65
N SER A 2 14.82 42.04 -27.01
CA SER A 2 15.42 40.70 -27.15
C SER A 2 15.66 40.12 -25.76
N HIS A 3 15.11 38.94 -25.50
CA HIS A 3 15.48 38.17 -24.33
C HIS A 3 16.94 37.75 -24.47
N ASN A 4 17.83 38.36 -23.68
CA ASN A 4 19.21 37.92 -23.53
C ASN A 4 19.22 36.53 -22.88
N VAL A 5 19.20 35.49 -23.71
CA VAL A 5 19.43 34.11 -23.29
C VAL A 5 20.93 33.99 -23.00
N HIS A 6 21.27 33.92 -21.70
CA HIS A 6 22.65 33.72 -21.26
C HIS A 6 23.14 32.32 -21.70
N HIS A 7 23.94 32.26 -22.76
CA HIS A 7 24.68 31.06 -23.14
C HIS A 7 25.84 30.83 -22.15
N CYS A 8 25.67 29.85 -21.27
CA CYS A 8 26.68 29.48 -20.28
C CYS A 8 27.85 28.74 -20.98
N ASN A 9 28.99 29.42 -21.12
CA ASN A 9 30.23 28.87 -21.70
C ASN A 9 31.03 27.97 -20.73
N LEU A 10 30.50 27.64 -19.55
CA LEU A 10 31.17 26.73 -18.63
C LEU A 10 31.00 25.29 -19.12
N PRO A 11 32.09 24.50 -19.25
CA PRO A 11 31.99 23.11 -19.63
C PRO A 11 31.10 22.36 -18.63
N TYR A 12 30.22 21.49 -19.14
CA TYR A 12 29.30 20.68 -18.35
C TYR A 12 30.05 20.01 -17.19
N LYS A 13 29.83 20.51 -15.96
CA LYS A 13 30.41 19.93 -14.74
C LYS A 13 29.48 18.82 -14.28
N ASP A 14 29.99 17.59 -14.26
CA ASP A 14 29.30 16.44 -13.66
C ASP A 14 28.92 16.77 -12.20
N THR A 15 27.62 16.95 -11.95
CA THR A 15 27.07 17.37 -10.65
C THR A 15 26.83 16.20 -9.70
N THR A 16 27.04 14.96 -10.14
CA THR A 16 26.72 13.74 -9.37
C THR A 16 27.60 13.52 -8.13
N GLY A 17 28.68 14.29 -7.97
CA GLY A 17 29.58 14.21 -6.82
C GLY A 17 30.60 13.07 -6.88
N PHE A 18 30.52 12.18 -7.87
CA PHE A 18 31.47 11.08 -8.07
C PHE A 18 32.80 11.54 -8.70
N PRO A 19 33.92 10.85 -8.40
CA PRO A 19 35.22 11.17 -8.98
C PRO A 19 35.20 10.98 -10.51
N LYS A 20 35.91 11.87 -11.22
CA LYS A 20 36.08 11.77 -12.67
C LYS A 20 36.97 10.57 -13.00
N LEU A 21 36.56 9.81 -14.02
CA LEU A 21 37.42 8.76 -14.60
C LEU A 21 38.54 9.40 -15.44
N PRO A 22 39.74 8.79 -15.49
CA PRO A 22 40.79 9.21 -16.42
C PRO A 22 40.33 8.99 -17.88
N PRO A 23 40.84 9.79 -18.84
CA PRO A 23 40.45 9.69 -20.25
C PRO A 23 40.69 8.28 -20.83
N ASN A 24 41.75 7.61 -20.39
CA ASN A 24 42.11 6.25 -20.81
C ASN A 24 41.37 5.14 -20.03
N ALA A 25 40.30 5.46 -19.29
CA ALA A 25 39.56 4.44 -18.56
C ALA A 25 38.92 3.42 -19.52
N PRO A 26 39.06 2.11 -19.23
CA PRO A 26 38.46 1.05 -20.05
C PRO A 26 36.93 1.17 -20.08
N TRP A 27 36.32 0.67 -21.14
CA TRP A 27 34.89 0.81 -21.42
C TRP A 27 34.00 0.33 -20.25
N TRP A 28 34.36 -0.78 -19.58
CA TRP A 28 33.60 -1.32 -18.45
C TRP A 28 33.59 -0.39 -17.23
N LYS A 29 34.68 0.37 -16.97
CA LYS A 29 34.69 1.38 -15.89
C LYS A 29 33.76 2.55 -16.22
N ARG A 30 33.63 2.89 -17.50
CA ARG A 30 32.68 3.92 -17.97
C ARG A 30 31.24 3.44 -17.79
N VAL A 31 30.94 2.20 -18.15
CA VAL A 31 29.63 1.57 -17.92
C VAL A 31 29.30 1.50 -16.43
N LEU A 32 30.22 1.02 -15.60
CA LEU A 32 30.04 0.94 -14.15
C LEU A 32 29.80 2.32 -13.52
N ARG A 33 30.48 3.36 -14.01
CA ARG A 33 30.23 4.74 -13.57
C ARG A 33 28.84 5.21 -13.98
N ASN A 34 28.37 4.89 -15.19
CA ASN A 34 27.02 5.24 -15.60
C ASN A 34 25.96 4.52 -14.75
N ILE A 35 26.16 3.25 -14.42
CA ILE A 35 25.29 2.51 -13.49
C ILE A 35 25.30 3.17 -12.11
N LYS A 36 26.47 3.54 -11.57
CA LYS A 36 26.56 4.28 -10.29
C LYS A 36 25.87 5.63 -10.33
N LYS A 37 25.84 6.33 -11.47
CA LYS A 37 25.08 7.57 -11.59
C LYS A 37 23.58 7.38 -11.39
N LEU A 38 23.05 6.18 -11.63
CA LEU A 38 21.64 5.88 -11.36
C LEU A 38 21.34 5.78 -9.86
N THR A 39 22.34 5.51 -9.01
CA THR A 39 22.20 5.43 -7.54
C THR A 39 22.38 6.78 -6.85
N ALA A 40 22.93 7.78 -7.54
CA ALA A 40 23.07 9.14 -7.03
C ALA A 40 21.74 9.91 -7.00
N VAL A 41 21.72 10.95 -6.17
CA VAL A 41 20.57 11.87 -6.04
C VAL A 41 20.19 12.46 -7.40
N ASP A 42 18.92 12.31 -7.79
CA ASP A 42 18.36 12.96 -8.97
C ASP A 42 17.75 14.33 -8.61
N PRO A 43 18.33 15.46 -9.07
CA PRO A 43 17.78 16.79 -8.84
C PRO A 43 16.37 16.99 -9.42
N ASN A 44 15.99 16.20 -10.41
CA ASN A 44 14.70 16.34 -11.08
C ASN A 44 13.56 15.64 -10.34
N ASN A 45 13.86 14.76 -9.38
CA ASN A 45 12.87 14.05 -8.60
C ASN A 45 12.02 15.04 -7.77
N ALA A 46 10.70 14.96 -7.88
CA ALA A 46 9.80 15.89 -7.18
C ALA A 46 9.92 15.79 -5.65
N ASN A 47 10.14 14.58 -5.12
CA ASN A 47 10.35 14.36 -3.68
C ASN A 47 11.69 14.95 -3.23
N CYS A 48 12.70 14.93 -4.08
CA CYS A 48 13.98 15.61 -3.85
C CYS A 48 13.78 17.12 -3.72
N LYS A 49 13.02 17.74 -4.63
CA LYS A 49 12.72 19.19 -4.60
C LYS A 49 11.90 19.59 -3.37
N LYS A 50 10.97 18.73 -2.92
CA LYS A 50 10.20 18.95 -1.69
C LYS A 50 11.07 18.83 -0.44
N PHE A 51 12.04 17.91 -0.43
CA PHE A 51 12.92 17.68 0.72
C PHE A 51 14.03 18.73 0.83
N PHE A 52 14.70 19.07 -0.28
CA PHE A 52 15.77 20.06 -0.30
C PHE A 52 15.25 21.43 -0.71
N ARG A 53 15.20 22.36 0.25
CA ARG A 53 14.77 23.74 0.00
C ARG A 53 15.73 24.53 -0.92
N ASN A 54 17.03 24.24 -0.85
CA ASN A 54 18.08 25.01 -1.53
C ASN A 54 18.99 24.10 -2.39
N ASN A 55 19.43 24.60 -3.55
CA ASN A 55 20.37 23.87 -4.42
C ASN A 55 21.76 23.63 -3.78
N SER A 56 22.15 24.44 -2.80
CA SER A 56 23.42 24.26 -2.07
C SER A 56 23.39 23.02 -1.17
N THR A 57 22.28 22.77 -0.47
CA THR A 57 22.12 21.60 0.41
C THR A 57 22.02 20.32 -0.41
N LEU A 58 21.35 20.37 -1.57
CA LEU A 58 21.34 19.27 -2.52
C LEU A 58 22.76 18.89 -3.00
N LYS A 59 23.56 19.88 -3.39
CA LYS A 59 24.95 19.64 -3.82
C LYS A 59 25.84 19.14 -2.69
N ALA A 60 25.62 19.60 -1.46
CA ALA A 60 26.30 19.08 -0.28
C ALA A 60 25.97 17.61 -0.06
N GLU A 61 24.69 17.21 -0.22
CA GLU A 61 24.27 15.82 -0.12
C GLU A 61 24.85 14.93 -1.23
N GLN A 62 24.84 15.41 -2.48
CA GLN A 62 25.47 14.70 -3.60
C GLN A 62 26.96 14.45 -3.33
N ARG A 63 27.67 15.41 -2.76
CA ARG A 63 29.08 15.25 -2.35
C ARG A 63 29.22 14.28 -1.18
N ARG A 64 28.32 14.33 -0.19
CA ARG A 64 28.31 13.42 0.97
C ARG A 64 28.12 11.97 0.51
N HIS A 65 27.14 11.72 -0.37
CA HIS A 65 26.90 10.39 -0.95
C HIS A 65 28.07 9.95 -1.83
N GLY A 66 28.55 10.81 -2.73
CA GLY A 66 29.64 10.48 -3.65
C GLY A 66 31.01 10.25 -2.99
N ARG A 67 31.24 10.80 -1.79
CA ARG A 67 32.46 10.57 -0.97
C ARG A 67 32.31 9.47 0.06
N SER A 68 31.09 8.98 0.29
CA SER A 68 30.85 7.90 1.24
C SER A 68 31.52 6.61 0.74
N SER A 69 32.07 5.82 1.66
CA SER A 69 32.57 4.47 1.39
C SER A 69 31.46 3.49 1.01
N SER A 70 30.19 3.87 1.22
CA SER A 70 28.97 3.13 0.85
C SER A 70 28.70 3.11 -0.66
N CYS A 71 29.65 2.63 -1.44
CA CYS A 71 29.62 2.69 -2.92
C CYS A 71 28.42 1.95 -3.56
N CYS A 72 27.83 0.98 -2.86
CA CYS A 72 26.71 0.17 -3.36
C CYS A 72 25.33 0.64 -2.86
N VAL A 73 25.25 1.72 -2.07
CA VAL A 73 23.97 2.18 -1.50
C VAL A 73 23.23 3.09 -2.46
N ILE A 74 21.97 2.76 -2.69
CA ILE A 74 21.04 3.50 -3.52
C ILE A 74 20.46 4.65 -2.71
N HIS A 75 20.68 5.89 -3.16
CA HIS A 75 20.09 7.04 -2.51
C HIS A 75 18.56 7.05 -2.69
N PRO A 76 17.74 7.36 -1.66
CA PRO A 76 16.27 7.31 -1.74
C PRO A 76 15.67 8.18 -2.85
N PHE A 77 16.31 9.30 -3.16
CA PHE A 77 15.89 10.20 -4.26
C PHE A 77 16.63 9.97 -5.58
N SER A 78 17.21 8.78 -5.78
CA SER A 78 17.88 8.43 -7.03
C SER A 78 16.90 7.93 -8.08
N LYS A 79 17.33 7.88 -9.34
CA LYS A 79 16.52 7.30 -10.43
C LYS A 79 16.29 5.81 -10.23
N LEU A 80 17.32 5.10 -9.75
CA LEU A 80 17.20 3.67 -9.46
C LEU A 80 16.24 3.42 -8.29
N ALA A 81 16.25 4.26 -7.26
CA ALA A 81 15.28 4.15 -6.16
C ALA A 81 13.84 4.26 -6.68
N THR A 82 13.55 5.25 -7.50
CA THR A 82 12.22 5.39 -8.12
C THR A 82 11.84 4.18 -8.97
N PHE A 83 12.78 3.63 -9.74
CA PHE A 83 12.54 2.39 -10.50
C PHE A 83 12.22 1.22 -9.57
N VAL A 84 13.02 0.99 -8.52
CA VAL A 84 12.79 -0.07 -7.53
C VAL A 84 11.43 0.10 -6.85
N GLU A 85 11.07 1.31 -6.43
CA GLU A 85 9.78 1.61 -5.80
C GLU A 85 8.60 1.30 -6.74
N ILE A 86 8.69 1.70 -8.01
CA ILE A 86 7.63 1.44 -9.01
C ILE A 86 7.53 -0.06 -9.31
N THR A 87 8.64 -0.75 -9.55
CA THR A 87 8.65 -2.19 -9.82
C THR A 87 8.16 -2.99 -8.62
N PHE A 88 8.55 -2.60 -7.41
CA PHE A 88 8.03 -3.18 -6.17
C PHE A 88 6.52 -2.97 -6.06
N PHE A 89 6.03 -1.75 -6.28
CA PHE A 89 4.60 -1.46 -6.26
C PHE A 89 3.82 -2.32 -7.25
N ILE A 90 4.22 -2.36 -8.52
CA ILE A 90 3.53 -3.13 -9.57
C ILE A 90 3.51 -4.62 -9.25
N SER A 91 4.65 -5.18 -8.85
CA SER A 91 4.76 -6.62 -8.59
C SER A 91 3.99 -7.06 -7.34
N TRP A 92 4.02 -6.30 -6.24
CA TRP A 92 3.22 -6.62 -5.05
C TRP A 92 1.72 -6.35 -5.27
N PHE A 93 1.37 -5.30 -6.02
CA PHE A 93 -0.03 -5.03 -6.36
C PHE A 93 -0.61 -6.09 -7.30
N TYR A 94 0.19 -6.64 -8.20
CA TYR A 94 -0.19 -7.81 -8.98
C TYR A 94 -0.41 -9.03 -8.07
N SER A 95 0.56 -9.37 -7.21
CA SER A 95 0.46 -10.56 -6.36
C SER A 95 -0.69 -10.49 -5.35
N ILE A 96 -1.00 -9.32 -4.77
CA ILE A 96 -2.15 -9.21 -3.84
C ILE A 96 -3.50 -9.45 -4.55
N LEU A 97 -3.57 -9.27 -5.88
CA LEU A 97 -4.78 -9.49 -6.67
C LEU A 97 -4.86 -10.89 -7.28
N VAL A 98 -3.74 -11.41 -7.78
CA VAL A 98 -3.70 -12.66 -8.53
C VAL A 98 -3.43 -13.83 -7.60
N HIS A 99 -2.50 -13.69 -6.65
CA HIS A 99 -2.08 -14.80 -5.82
C HIS A 99 -3.23 -15.47 -5.04
N PRO A 100 -4.13 -14.71 -4.37
CA PRO A 100 -5.25 -15.31 -3.66
C PRO A 100 -6.26 -16.00 -4.59
N LEU A 101 -6.31 -15.64 -5.88
CA LEU A 101 -7.18 -16.31 -6.85
C LEU A 101 -6.73 -17.74 -7.15
N HIS A 102 -5.49 -18.11 -6.83
CA HIS A 102 -5.01 -19.46 -7.03
C HIS A 102 -5.80 -20.52 -6.25
N VAL A 103 -6.50 -20.11 -5.20
CA VAL A 103 -7.33 -21.02 -4.39
C VAL A 103 -8.50 -21.60 -5.16
N PHE A 104 -9.00 -20.92 -6.19
CA PHE A 104 -10.18 -21.35 -6.96
C PHE A 104 -9.85 -22.42 -8.01
N ASP A 105 -8.63 -22.99 -7.97
CA ASP A 105 -8.08 -24.09 -8.77
C ASP A 105 -8.94 -24.49 -9.97
N SER A 106 -8.69 -23.80 -11.09
CA SER A 106 -9.39 -24.05 -12.33
C SER A 106 -8.43 -24.59 -13.36
N ASN A 107 -8.83 -25.68 -14.02
CA ASN A 107 -8.16 -26.20 -15.22
C ASN A 107 -8.30 -25.26 -16.43
N ASP A 108 -8.48 -23.96 -16.19
CA ASP A 108 -8.67 -22.92 -17.18
C ASP A 108 -7.31 -22.51 -17.77
N SER A 109 -7.27 -22.27 -19.08
CA SER A 109 -6.05 -21.86 -19.77
C SER A 109 -5.55 -20.49 -19.31
N LEU A 110 -6.46 -19.59 -18.91
CA LEU A 110 -6.11 -18.29 -18.34
C LEU A 110 -5.44 -18.45 -16.98
N TYR A 111 -5.95 -19.34 -16.12
CA TYR A 111 -5.35 -19.65 -14.82
C TYR A 111 -3.91 -20.15 -14.99
N ILE A 112 -3.72 -21.17 -15.85
CA ILE A 112 -2.40 -21.75 -16.12
C ILE A 112 -1.43 -20.68 -16.63
N THR A 113 -1.91 -19.77 -17.47
CA THR A 113 -1.09 -18.66 -17.98
C THR A 113 -0.67 -17.70 -16.87
N LEU A 114 -1.60 -17.32 -15.99
CA LEU A 114 -1.32 -16.43 -14.85
C LEU A 114 -0.35 -17.07 -13.85
N ASP A 115 -0.54 -18.35 -13.53
CA ASP A 115 0.33 -19.13 -12.65
C ASP A 115 1.77 -19.19 -13.19
N ASN A 116 1.92 -19.47 -14.50
CA ASN A 116 3.22 -19.46 -15.15
C ASN A 116 3.88 -18.06 -15.10
N ILE A 117 3.14 -16.98 -15.34
CA ILE A 117 3.67 -15.62 -15.24
C ILE A 117 4.14 -15.32 -13.82
N GLU A 118 3.37 -15.73 -12.81
CA GLU A 118 3.72 -15.54 -11.42
C GLU A 118 5.02 -16.29 -11.07
N MET A 119 5.07 -17.58 -11.38
CA MET A 119 6.19 -18.47 -11.07
C MET A 119 7.48 -18.07 -11.80
N TYR A 120 7.41 -17.80 -13.11
CA TYR A 120 8.62 -17.59 -13.93
C TYR A 120 9.05 -16.12 -14.05
N VAL A 121 8.18 -15.15 -13.76
CA VAL A 121 8.49 -13.72 -13.93
C VAL A 121 8.34 -12.94 -12.64
N VAL A 122 7.14 -12.89 -12.07
CA VAL A 122 6.84 -11.98 -10.95
C VAL A 122 7.67 -12.34 -9.72
N MET A 123 7.75 -13.63 -9.38
CA MET A 123 8.53 -14.11 -8.24
C MET A 123 10.03 -13.72 -8.35
N HIS A 124 10.63 -13.84 -9.54
CA HIS A 124 12.03 -13.46 -9.76
C HIS A 124 12.23 -11.94 -9.64
N ILE A 125 11.29 -11.15 -10.14
CA ILE A 125 11.30 -9.69 -9.98
C ILE A 125 11.22 -9.32 -8.49
N GLN A 126 10.32 -9.95 -7.74
CA GLN A 126 10.15 -9.68 -6.31
C GLN A 126 11.41 -10.02 -5.49
N ARG A 127 12.05 -11.16 -5.79
CA ARG A 127 13.35 -11.53 -5.17
C ARG A 127 14.42 -10.48 -5.44
N LEU A 128 14.50 -10.00 -6.68
CA LEU A 128 15.43 -8.93 -7.04
C LEU A 128 15.10 -7.63 -6.27
N MET A 129 13.81 -7.31 -6.11
CA MET A 129 13.40 -6.13 -5.32
C MET A 129 13.80 -6.27 -3.85
N ILE A 130 13.63 -7.44 -3.23
CA ILE A 130 14.08 -7.71 -1.85
C ILE A 130 15.59 -7.42 -1.72
N ILE A 131 16.40 -7.89 -2.68
CA ILE A 131 17.84 -7.62 -2.69
C ILE A 131 18.10 -6.11 -2.77
N PHE A 132 17.40 -5.37 -3.63
CA PHE A 132 17.57 -3.91 -3.72
C PHE A 132 17.18 -3.18 -2.42
N HIS A 133 16.19 -3.65 -1.68
CA HIS A 133 15.78 -3.04 -0.41
C HIS A 133 16.87 -3.10 0.68
N PHE A 134 17.77 -4.10 0.64
CA PHE A 134 18.95 -4.12 1.53
C PHE A 134 19.95 -2.99 1.26
N PHE A 135 19.92 -2.42 0.05
CA PHE A 135 20.82 -1.34 -0.36
C PHE A 135 20.11 0.00 -0.53
N LEU A 136 18.79 0.07 -0.31
CA LEU A 136 18.01 1.27 -0.50
C LEU A 136 18.03 2.12 0.78
N GLY A 137 18.65 3.31 0.69
CA GLY A 137 18.61 4.28 1.78
C GLY A 137 17.19 4.79 2.03
N TYR A 138 16.92 5.25 3.24
CA TYR A 138 15.61 5.79 3.63
C TYR A 138 15.74 7.14 4.33
N VAL A 139 14.64 7.88 4.34
CA VAL A 139 14.54 9.18 5.01
C VAL A 139 13.93 8.97 6.39
N ASP A 140 14.70 9.29 7.43
CA ASP A 140 14.16 9.36 8.78
C ASP A 140 13.33 10.64 8.91
N ARG A 141 12.01 10.47 9.01
CA ARG A 141 11.06 11.58 9.14
C ARG A 141 11.15 12.32 10.47
N LYS A 142 11.62 11.66 11.54
CA LYS A 142 11.72 12.28 12.88
C LYS A 142 12.87 13.27 12.92
N ASN A 143 14.06 12.82 12.51
CA ASN A 143 15.27 13.63 12.51
C ASN A 143 15.47 14.44 11.21
N LYS A 144 14.63 14.21 10.19
CA LYS A 144 14.75 14.79 8.83
C LYS A 144 16.12 14.55 8.21
N GLN A 145 16.66 13.34 8.38
CA GLN A 145 17.98 12.95 7.90
C GLN A 145 17.90 11.76 6.94
N ILE A 146 18.85 11.69 6.00
CA ILE A 146 18.94 10.62 5.02
C ILE A 146 19.98 9.58 5.49
N ILE A 147 19.51 8.36 5.73
CA ILE A 147 20.35 7.25 6.18
C ILE A 147 20.86 6.47 4.96
N ILE A 148 22.19 6.37 4.84
CA ILE A 148 22.92 5.75 3.71
C ILE A 148 23.95 4.73 4.24
N ASP A 149 23.98 4.46 5.56
CA ASP A 149 24.84 3.42 6.12
C ASP A 149 24.23 2.04 5.79
N PRO A 150 24.93 1.17 5.02
CA PRO A 150 24.39 -0.13 4.61
C PRO A 150 24.08 -1.03 5.80
N ARG A 151 24.83 -0.94 6.91
CA ARG A 151 24.56 -1.78 8.09
C ARG A 151 23.25 -1.37 8.77
N ILE A 152 23.04 -0.05 8.90
CA ILE A 152 21.81 0.49 9.50
C ILE A 152 20.61 0.16 8.61
N ILE A 153 20.74 0.31 7.29
CA ILE A 153 19.70 -0.03 6.32
C ILE A 153 19.32 -1.51 6.43
N ALA A 154 20.31 -2.42 6.36
CA ALA A 154 20.07 -3.85 6.43
C ALA A 154 19.42 -4.26 7.76
N CYS A 155 19.92 -3.77 8.90
CA CYS A 155 19.34 -4.06 10.20
C CYS A 155 17.90 -3.54 10.33
N ASN A 156 17.61 -2.35 9.80
CA ASN A 156 16.27 -1.79 9.83
C ASN A 156 15.30 -2.61 8.96
N TYR A 157 15.73 -3.01 7.76
CA TYR A 157 14.91 -3.81 6.86
C TYR A 157 14.62 -5.21 7.40
N LEU A 158 15.63 -5.87 7.99
CA LEU A 158 15.49 -7.17 8.66
C LEU A 158 14.46 -7.14 9.80
N LYS A 159 14.42 -6.05 10.58
CA LYS A 159 13.50 -5.89 11.71
C LYS A 159 12.07 -5.53 11.32
N THR A 160 11.86 -4.97 10.13
CA THR A 160 10.57 -4.37 9.74
C THR A 160 9.82 -5.21 8.73
N TYR A 161 10.38 -5.40 7.54
CA TYR A 161 9.62 -5.93 6.40
C TYR A 161 10.19 -7.20 5.78
N PHE A 162 11.47 -7.53 6.02
CA PHE A 162 12.14 -8.65 5.35
C PHE A 162 11.40 -9.98 5.50
N VAL A 163 10.97 -10.32 6.73
CA VAL A 163 10.27 -11.59 7.00
C VAL A 163 8.94 -11.66 6.24
N PHE A 164 8.19 -10.55 6.20
CA PHE A 164 6.93 -10.48 5.45
C PHE A 164 7.14 -10.64 3.95
N ASP A 165 8.19 -10.02 3.40
CA ASP A 165 8.50 -10.15 1.96
C ASP A 165 8.93 -11.56 1.60
N LEU A 166 9.74 -12.18 2.45
CA LEU A 166 10.24 -13.54 2.20
C LEU A 166 9.10 -14.56 2.14
N ILE A 167 8.13 -14.43 3.04
CA ILE A 167 6.92 -15.28 3.07
C ILE A 167 6.00 -14.96 1.89
N ALA A 168 5.83 -13.68 1.54
CA ALA A 168 4.97 -13.24 0.44
C ALA A 168 5.47 -13.69 -0.95
N THR A 169 6.79 -13.67 -1.20
CA THR A 169 7.40 -14.01 -2.50
C THR A 169 7.54 -15.53 -2.74
N ASP A 170 6.83 -16.33 -1.96
CA ASP A 170 6.79 -17.79 -2.08
C ASP A 170 8.17 -18.47 -2.21
N THR A 171 9.19 -17.88 -1.59
CA THR A 171 10.55 -18.43 -1.67
C THR A 171 10.66 -19.70 -0.82
N ILE A 172 9.78 -19.82 0.17
CA ILE A 172 9.71 -20.96 1.08
C ILE A 172 9.13 -22.20 0.39
N SER A 173 8.16 -22.09 -0.53
CA SER A 173 7.57 -23.30 -1.16
C SER A 173 8.48 -23.95 -2.17
N ILE A 174 9.39 -23.22 -2.83
CA ILE A 174 10.38 -23.85 -3.71
C ILE A 174 11.34 -24.72 -2.88
N ILE A 175 11.78 -24.24 -1.73
CA ILE A 175 12.65 -25.01 -0.81
C ILE A 175 11.88 -26.22 -0.26
N LEU A 176 10.57 -26.08 -0.07
CA LEU A 176 9.71 -27.14 0.45
C LEU A 176 9.13 -28.06 -0.62
N ASN A 177 9.24 -27.77 -1.91
CA ASN A 177 8.82 -28.67 -3.00
C ASN A 177 9.52 -30.02 -2.89
N ASP A 178 10.76 -30.05 -2.40
CA ASP A 178 11.50 -31.29 -2.12
C ASP A 178 10.92 -32.07 -0.91
N VAL A 179 10.18 -31.40 -0.04
CA VAL A 179 9.51 -31.96 1.15
C VAL A 179 8.06 -32.35 0.87
N ILE A 180 7.43 -31.81 -0.18
CA ILE A 180 6.04 -32.15 -0.58
C ILE A 180 5.84 -33.67 -0.80
N PRO A 181 6.74 -34.41 -1.48
CA PRO A 181 6.62 -35.87 -1.62
C PRO A 181 6.59 -36.59 -0.28
N LEU A 182 7.26 -36.04 0.73
CA LEU A 182 7.26 -36.57 2.09
C LEU A 182 5.92 -36.28 2.80
N PHE A 183 5.36 -35.08 2.64
CA PHE A 183 4.02 -34.76 3.17
C PHE A 183 2.89 -35.54 2.52
N LEU A 184 2.97 -35.79 1.21
CA LEU A 184 2.01 -36.65 0.50
C LEU A 184 2.04 -38.10 1.04
N LYS A 185 3.19 -38.59 1.52
CA LYS A 185 3.29 -39.87 2.22
C LYS A 185 2.67 -39.86 3.62
N PHE A 186 2.71 -38.73 4.34
CA PHE A 186 2.14 -38.61 5.69
C PHE A 186 0.60 -38.41 5.69
N GLY A 187 -0.01 -38.17 4.54
CA GLY A 187 -1.46 -38.14 4.33
C GLY A 187 -1.97 -36.78 3.83
N SER A 188 -2.95 -36.81 2.91
CA SER A 188 -3.48 -35.60 2.24
C SER A 188 -4.01 -34.54 3.20
N PHE A 189 -4.49 -34.94 4.37
CA PHE A 189 -5.04 -34.04 5.39
C PHE A 189 -4.00 -33.07 5.98
N ILE A 190 -2.81 -33.57 6.31
CA ILE A 190 -1.74 -32.76 6.90
C ILE A 190 -1.23 -31.76 5.85
N PHE A 191 -1.14 -32.21 4.60
CA PHE A 191 -0.74 -31.39 3.47
C PHE A 191 -1.73 -30.23 3.20
N MET A 192 -3.04 -30.50 3.18
CA MET A 192 -4.06 -29.46 2.96
C MET A 192 -4.08 -28.40 4.06
N ARG A 193 -3.91 -28.82 5.33
CA ARG A 193 -3.80 -27.88 6.46
C ARG A 193 -2.54 -27.03 6.39
N TYR A 194 -1.42 -27.62 6.01
CA TYR A 194 -0.17 -26.90 5.79
C TYR A 194 -0.33 -25.82 4.71
N LEU A 195 -0.97 -26.15 3.58
CA LEU A 195 -1.24 -25.21 2.50
C LEU A 195 -2.11 -24.03 2.97
N LEU A 196 -3.13 -24.29 3.78
CA LEU A 196 -3.98 -23.24 4.37
C LEU A 196 -3.20 -22.30 5.29
N ILE A 197 -2.34 -22.84 6.16
CA ILE A 197 -1.50 -22.03 7.06
C ILE A 197 -0.58 -21.13 6.25
N LEU A 198 0.03 -21.67 5.19
CA LEU A 198 0.91 -20.92 4.31
C LEU A 198 0.18 -19.81 3.57
N LEU A 199 -1.01 -20.09 3.03
CA LEU A 199 -1.86 -19.08 2.38
C LEU A 199 -2.28 -17.99 3.38
N GLY A 200 -2.73 -18.37 4.57
CA GLY A 200 -3.09 -17.41 5.63
C GLY A 200 -1.91 -16.52 6.03
N ALA A 201 -0.72 -17.11 6.17
CA ALA A 201 0.51 -16.36 6.44
C ALA A 201 0.81 -15.35 5.31
N ARG A 202 0.63 -15.72 4.05
CA ARG A 202 0.80 -14.78 2.91
C ARG A 202 -0.20 -13.65 2.91
N VAL A 203 -1.49 -13.92 3.18
CA VAL A 203 -2.51 -12.88 3.29
C VAL A 203 -2.11 -11.85 4.35
N ILE A 204 -1.62 -12.30 5.51
CA ILE A 204 -1.11 -11.42 6.57
C ILE A 204 0.10 -10.60 6.08
N CYS A 205 1.02 -11.22 5.34
CA CYS A 205 2.19 -10.53 4.78
C CYS A 205 1.80 -9.47 3.73
N PHE A 206 0.85 -9.77 2.85
CA PHE A 206 0.29 -8.79 1.91
C PHE A 206 -0.39 -7.64 2.64
N TYR A 207 -1.15 -7.92 3.70
CA TYR A 207 -1.76 -6.88 4.52
C TYR A 207 -0.70 -6.00 5.20
N ALA A 208 0.36 -6.57 5.75
CA ALA A 208 1.47 -5.82 6.35
C ALA A 208 2.14 -4.86 5.35
N ARG A 209 2.16 -5.23 4.05
CA ARG A 209 2.68 -4.40 2.96
C ARG A 209 1.66 -3.45 2.34
N MET A 210 0.37 -3.58 2.63
CA MET A 210 -0.70 -2.76 2.06
C MET A 210 -0.48 -1.26 2.34
N GLY A 211 -0.01 -0.90 3.53
CA GLY A 211 0.32 0.49 3.86
C GLY A 211 1.39 1.09 2.95
N SER A 212 2.42 0.32 2.60
CA SER A 212 3.47 0.75 1.66
C SER A 212 2.90 0.93 0.26
N MET A 213 2.07 0.00 -0.22
CA MET A 213 1.39 0.11 -1.52
C MET A 213 0.53 1.37 -1.62
N LEU A 214 -0.28 1.65 -0.60
CA LEU A 214 -1.12 2.85 -0.55
C LEU A 214 -0.29 4.14 -0.48
N ASN A 215 0.88 4.11 0.16
CA ASN A 215 1.80 5.26 0.14
C ASN A 215 2.35 5.52 -1.27
N TYR A 216 2.67 4.48 -2.04
CA TYR A 216 3.09 4.63 -3.44
C TYR A 216 1.97 5.16 -4.32
N LEU A 217 0.75 4.61 -4.20
CA LEU A 217 -0.43 5.13 -4.90
C LEU A 217 -0.68 6.60 -4.55
N ASN A 218 -0.59 6.97 -3.27
CA ASN A 218 -0.73 8.36 -2.84
C ASN A 218 0.35 9.27 -3.44
N ALA A 219 1.59 8.78 -3.56
CA ALA A 219 2.66 9.51 -4.23
C ALA A 219 2.34 9.74 -5.71
N ILE A 220 1.85 8.71 -6.43
CA ILE A 220 1.39 8.82 -7.82
C ILE A 220 0.27 9.86 -7.93
N CYS A 221 -0.74 9.80 -7.07
CA CYS A 221 -1.83 10.78 -7.06
C CYS A 221 -1.33 12.21 -6.81
N LEU A 222 -0.33 12.38 -5.95
CA LEU A 222 0.32 13.69 -5.73
C LEU A 222 1.06 14.19 -6.97
N HIS A 223 1.68 13.30 -7.75
CA HIS A 223 2.30 13.65 -9.03
C HIS A 223 1.27 14.07 -10.08
N LEU A 224 0.06 13.52 -10.02
CA LEU A 224 -1.09 13.92 -10.84
C LEU A 224 -1.79 15.19 -10.33
N ASN A 225 -1.24 15.86 -9.31
CA ASN A 225 -1.82 17.06 -8.67
C ASN A 225 -3.26 16.85 -8.15
N LEU A 226 -3.62 15.62 -7.75
CA LEU A 226 -4.93 15.35 -7.17
C LEU A 226 -5.06 15.98 -5.77
N SER A 227 -6.19 16.65 -5.55
CA SER A 227 -6.51 17.27 -4.27
C SER A 227 -6.65 16.22 -3.16
N ARG A 228 -6.59 16.63 -1.89
CA ARG A 228 -6.67 15.69 -0.77
C ARG A 228 -8.04 15.00 -0.71
N GLU A 229 -9.07 15.74 -1.09
CA GLU A 229 -10.49 15.38 -1.09
C GLU A 229 -10.79 14.29 -2.13
N LEU A 230 -10.03 14.22 -3.22
CA LEU A 230 -10.11 13.14 -4.21
C LEU A 230 -9.21 11.96 -3.84
N ARG A 231 -8.01 12.22 -3.32
CA ARG A 231 -7.05 11.15 -2.96
C ARG A 231 -7.56 10.24 -1.86
N PHE A 232 -8.16 10.81 -0.82
CA PHE A 232 -8.68 10.02 0.30
C PHE A 232 -9.70 8.95 -0.14
N PRO A 233 -10.82 9.28 -0.81
CA PRO A 233 -11.79 8.27 -1.21
C PRO A 233 -11.20 7.26 -2.21
N ILE A 234 -10.33 7.67 -3.14
CA ILE A 234 -9.68 6.73 -4.07
C ILE A 234 -8.86 5.69 -3.31
N LEU A 235 -7.96 6.12 -2.42
CA LEU A 235 -7.09 5.23 -1.67
C LEU A 235 -7.87 4.33 -0.71
N THR A 236 -8.88 4.88 -0.05
CA THR A 236 -9.75 4.13 0.87
C THR A 236 -10.59 3.10 0.13
N THR A 237 -11.11 3.41 -1.06
CA THR A 237 -11.84 2.44 -1.90
C THR A 237 -10.94 1.31 -2.35
N ILE A 238 -9.73 1.62 -2.85
CA ILE A 238 -8.75 0.59 -3.25
C ILE A 238 -8.40 -0.30 -2.05
N LYS A 239 -8.11 0.30 -0.88
CA LYS A 239 -7.83 -0.45 0.36
C LYS A 239 -8.99 -1.38 0.73
N THR A 240 -10.21 -0.88 0.68
CA THR A 240 -11.42 -1.63 1.06
C THR A 240 -11.67 -2.79 0.08
N TYR A 241 -11.52 -2.54 -1.22
CA TYR A 241 -11.60 -3.58 -2.23
C TYR A 241 -10.58 -4.69 -2.02
N LEU A 242 -9.29 -4.34 -1.81
CA LEU A 242 -8.24 -5.32 -1.56
C LEU A 242 -8.50 -6.16 -0.31
N LEU A 243 -9.03 -5.55 0.76
CA LEU A 243 -9.39 -6.27 1.97
C LEU A 243 -10.55 -7.25 1.73
N ILE A 244 -11.61 -6.81 1.05
CA ILE A 244 -12.74 -7.69 0.68
C ILE A 244 -12.27 -8.81 -0.24
N HIS A 245 -11.41 -8.53 -1.21
CA HIS A 245 -10.83 -9.53 -2.11
C HIS A 245 -10.07 -10.63 -1.33
N LEU A 246 -9.17 -10.25 -0.43
CA LEU A 246 -8.40 -11.20 0.38
C LEU A 246 -9.31 -12.05 1.28
N VAL A 247 -10.29 -11.42 1.93
CA VAL A 247 -11.24 -12.11 2.81
C VAL A 247 -12.19 -13.02 2.03
N ALA A 248 -12.63 -12.61 0.84
CA ALA A 248 -13.47 -13.45 -0.03
C ALA A 248 -12.74 -14.73 -0.48
N CYS A 249 -11.44 -14.65 -0.78
CA CYS A 249 -10.64 -15.83 -1.10
C CYS A 249 -10.49 -16.75 0.13
N LEU A 250 -10.36 -16.19 1.33
CA LEU A 250 -10.36 -16.96 2.58
C LEU A 250 -11.70 -17.64 2.86
N LEU A 251 -12.82 -16.97 2.60
CA LEU A 251 -14.17 -17.53 2.72
C LEU A 251 -14.37 -18.78 1.85
N PHE A 252 -13.72 -18.83 0.68
CA PHE A 252 -13.77 -20.00 -0.20
C PHE A 252 -12.90 -21.16 0.32
N ILE A 253 -11.63 -20.88 0.63
CA ILE A 253 -10.64 -21.94 0.89
C ILE A 253 -10.75 -22.55 2.30
N VAL A 254 -11.17 -21.78 3.30
CA VAL A 254 -11.24 -22.24 4.70
C VAL A 254 -12.21 -23.43 4.86
N PRO A 255 -13.46 -23.36 4.39
CA PRO A 255 -14.37 -24.52 4.44
C PRO A 255 -13.83 -25.72 3.65
N ILE A 256 -13.29 -25.49 2.45
CA ILE A 256 -12.74 -26.57 1.60
C ILE A 256 -11.62 -27.32 2.33
N VAL A 257 -10.68 -26.61 2.96
CA VAL A 257 -9.59 -27.25 3.68
C VAL A 257 -10.09 -27.92 4.97
N TYR A 258 -10.99 -27.27 5.71
CA TYR A 258 -11.54 -27.82 6.95
C TYR A 258 -12.25 -29.15 6.70
N TYR A 259 -13.10 -29.20 5.68
CA TYR A 259 -13.86 -30.39 5.29
C TYR A 259 -13.07 -31.32 4.34
N VAL A 260 -11.80 -31.02 4.06
CA VAL A 260 -10.93 -31.86 3.20
C VAL A 260 -11.54 -32.11 1.82
N GLY A 261 -12.17 -31.07 1.26
CA GLY A 261 -12.89 -31.11 -0.01
C GLY A 261 -14.27 -31.78 0.04
N ARG A 262 -14.66 -32.42 1.15
CA ARG A 262 -15.97 -33.07 1.32
C ARG A 262 -16.95 -32.15 2.03
N LEU A 263 -17.35 -31.09 1.34
CA LEU A 263 -18.28 -30.09 1.87
C LEU A 263 -19.62 -30.74 2.29
N PRO A 264 -20.22 -30.30 3.41
CA PRO A 264 -21.52 -30.79 3.82
C PRO A 264 -22.62 -30.21 2.89
N LYS A 265 -23.74 -30.93 2.76
CA LYS A 265 -24.80 -30.60 1.79
C LYS A 265 -25.48 -29.25 2.04
N ASP A 266 -25.45 -28.80 3.30
CA ASP A 266 -25.97 -27.53 3.79
C ASP A 266 -24.97 -26.37 3.65
N SER A 267 -23.74 -26.61 3.19
CA SER A 267 -22.77 -25.53 2.96
C SER A 267 -23.22 -24.60 1.83
N TRP A 268 -23.04 -23.30 2.03
CA TRP A 268 -23.36 -22.30 1.00
C TRP A 268 -22.53 -22.47 -0.27
N LEU A 269 -21.32 -23.05 -0.19
CA LEU A 269 -20.47 -23.32 -1.35
C LEU A 269 -21.08 -24.40 -2.27
N ILE A 270 -21.76 -25.40 -1.70
CA ILE A 270 -22.50 -26.40 -2.47
C ILE A 270 -23.68 -25.73 -3.17
N GLN A 271 -24.42 -24.86 -2.47
CA GLN A 271 -25.53 -24.09 -3.04
C GLN A 271 -25.06 -23.13 -4.15
N ALA A 272 -23.86 -22.56 -4.03
CA ALA A 272 -23.22 -21.73 -5.05
C ALA A 272 -22.74 -22.51 -6.29
N GLY A 273 -22.72 -23.85 -6.22
CA GLY A 273 -22.34 -24.73 -7.33
C GLY A 273 -20.85 -25.02 -7.44
N VAL A 274 -20.13 -25.11 -6.31
CA VAL A 274 -18.71 -25.52 -6.30
C VAL A 274 -18.54 -27.00 -6.65
N ASP A 275 -19.44 -27.86 -6.18
CA ASP A 275 -19.44 -29.32 -6.43
C ASP A 275 -20.53 -29.76 -7.42
N SER A 276 -20.97 -28.86 -8.31
CA SER A 276 -21.98 -29.20 -9.32
C SER A 276 -21.40 -30.09 -10.41
N VAL A 277 -22.24 -30.98 -10.96
CA VAL A 277 -21.91 -31.90 -12.08
C VAL A 277 -21.30 -31.13 -13.27
N GLU A 278 -21.81 -29.92 -13.53
CA GLU A 278 -21.19 -28.94 -14.40
C GLU A 278 -20.42 -27.94 -13.53
N LYS A 279 -19.09 -28.07 -13.44
CA LYS A 279 -18.26 -27.11 -12.70
C LYS A 279 -18.45 -25.71 -13.28
N ARG A 280 -18.89 -24.77 -12.45
CA ARG A 280 -19.01 -23.36 -12.86
C ARG A 280 -17.62 -22.77 -13.10
N HIS A 281 -17.55 -21.82 -14.02
CA HIS A 281 -16.31 -21.08 -14.28
C HIS A 281 -15.84 -20.37 -12.99
N PHE A 282 -14.54 -20.43 -12.69
CA PHE A 282 -14.01 -19.96 -11.40
C PHE A 282 -14.32 -18.49 -11.10
N MET A 283 -14.33 -17.62 -12.13
CA MET A 283 -14.71 -16.20 -11.98
C MET A 283 -16.13 -16.02 -11.46
N TYR A 284 -17.05 -16.94 -11.79
CA TYR A 284 -18.41 -16.91 -11.25
C TYR A 284 -18.39 -17.17 -9.75
N ILE A 285 -17.71 -18.23 -9.32
CA ILE A 285 -17.58 -18.59 -7.89
C ILE A 285 -16.86 -17.48 -7.12
N TYR A 286 -15.78 -16.93 -7.69
CA TYR A 286 -15.09 -15.78 -7.12
C TYR A 286 -16.01 -14.56 -6.96
N ALA A 287 -16.80 -14.23 -7.98
CA ALA A 287 -17.75 -13.12 -7.91
C ALA A 287 -18.80 -13.33 -6.81
N GLU A 288 -19.32 -14.55 -6.65
CA GLU A 288 -20.21 -14.92 -5.55
C GLU A 288 -19.54 -14.75 -4.19
N CYS A 289 -18.27 -15.19 -4.04
CA CYS A 289 -17.51 -15.01 -2.81
C CYS A 289 -17.29 -13.53 -2.46
N VAL A 290 -16.95 -12.70 -3.45
CA VAL A 290 -16.76 -11.26 -3.26
C VAL A 290 -18.07 -10.58 -2.89
N LEU A 291 -19.17 -10.94 -3.56
CA LEU A 291 -20.50 -10.39 -3.29
C LEU A 291 -20.95 -10.75 -1.88
N MET A 292 -20.89 -12.03 -1.50
CA MET A 292 -21.21 -12.50 -0.16
C MET A 292 -20.31 -11.84 0.89
N CYS A 293 -19.00 -11.79 0.66
CA CYS A 293 -18.07 -11.10 1.55
C CYS A 293 -18.46 -9.63 1.73
N ALA A 294 -18.71 -8.89 0.64
CA ALA A 294 -19.05 -7.48 0.69
C ALA A 294 -20.36 -7.24 1.48
N CYS A 295 -21.41 -8.02 1.20
CA CYS A 295 -22.66 -7.97 1.94
C CYS A 295 -22.42 -8.12 3.45
N TYR A 296 -21.79 -9.22 3.89
CA TYR A 296 -21.55 -9.48 5.31
C TYR A 296 -20.57 -8.50 5.95
N PHE A 297 -19.58 -7.99 5.19
CA PHE A 297 -18.59 -7.03 5.64
C PHE A 297 -19.23 -5.66 5.94
N PHE A 298 -20.16 -5.20 5.11
CA PHE A 298 -20.98 -4.00 5.38
C PHE A 298 -22.23 -4.32 6.22
N GLY A 299 -22.37 -5.59 6.62
CA GLY A 299 -23.43 -6.16 7.45
C GLY A 299 -24.84 -5.98 6.89
N VAL A 300 -24.95 -6.24 5.59
CA VAL A 300 -26.19 -6.54 4.88
C VAL A 300 -26.24 -8.05 4.69
N SER A 301 -27.34 -8.71 5.06
CA SER A 301 -27.52 -10.12 4.68
C SER A 301 -27.96 -10.20 3.21
N HIS A 302 -27.32 -11.08 2.44
CA HIS A 302 -27.71 -11.30 1.05
C HIS A 302 -29.00 -12.13 0.93
N GLY A 303 -29.22 -13.10 1.84
CA GLY A 303 -30.40 -13.98 1.82
C GLY A 303 -30.51 -14.95 0.63
N LYS A 304 -29.50 -15.07 -0.24
CA LYS A 304 -29.51 -15.99 -1.40
C LYS A 304 -29.15 -17.42 -1.03
N TYR A 305 -28.24 -17.58 -0.09
CA TYR A 305 -27.78 -18.89 0.39
C TYR A 305 -28.11 -19.04 1.86
N ASP A 306 -28.49 -20.25 2.24
CA ASP A 306 -28.66 -20.60 3.64
C ASP A 306 -27.30 -20.93 4.25
N ILE A 307 -26.96 -20.28 5.37
CA ILE A 307 -25.67 -20.43 6.05
C ILE A 307 -25.93 -21.22 7.32
N SER A 308 -26.14 -22.53 7.15
CA SER A 308 -26.47 -23.45 8.23
C SER A 308 -25.28 -24.29 8.70
N ALA A 309 -24.24 -24.42 7.88
CA ALA A 309 -23.06 -25.17 8.24
C ALA A 309 -22.19 -24.41 9.26
N SER A 310 -21.85 -25.05 10.37
CA SER A 310 -21.10 -24.44 11.49
C SER A 310 -19.83 -23.68 11.10
N VAL A 311 -19.03 -24.19 10.16
CA VAL A 311 -17.80 -23.51 9.70
C VAL A 311 -18.14 -22.27 8.90
N ASP A 312 -19.19 -22.32 8.08
CA ASP A 312 -19.65 -21.19 7.28
C ASP A 312 -20.20 -20.09 8.20
N GLU A 313 -20.98 -20.44 9.22
CA GLU A 313 -21.47 -19.51 10.25
C GLU A 313 -20.32 -18.79 10.97
N ILE A 314 -19.27 -19.53 11.38
CA ILE A 314 -18.09 -18.95 12.04
C ILE A 314 -17.37 -17.98 11.09
N CYS A 315 -17.15 -18.41 9.84
CA CYS A 315 -16.51 -17.59 8.80
C CYS A 315 -17.26 -16.27 8.58
N PHE A 316 -18.58 -16.34 8.33
CA PHE A 316 -19.38 -15.13 8.10
C PHE A 316 -19.52 -14.25 9.34
N SER A 317 -19.61 -14.85 10.54
CA SER A 317 -19.60 -14.11 11.81
C SER A 317 -18.31 -13.31 11.99
N MET A 318 -17.16 -13.92 11.69
CA MET A 318 -15.87 -13.22 11.71
C MET A 318 -15.82 -12.09 10.68
N VAL A 319 -16.25 -12.34 9.44
CA VAL A 319 -16.31 -11.31 8.39
C VAL A 319 -17.18 -10.14 8.80
N THR A 320 -18.35 -10.38 9.39
CA THR A 320 -19.22 -9.33 9.91
C THR A 320 -18.58 -8.56 11.06
N LEU A 321 -17.95 -9.24 12.03
CA LEU A 321 -17.27 -8.56 13.14
C LEU A 321 -16.15 -7.63 12.63
N PHE A 322 -15.24 -8.15 11.80
CA PHE A 322 -14.14 -7.36 11.24
C PHE A 322 -14.65 -6.23 10.34
N GLY A 323 -15.64 -6.53 9.50
CA GLY A 323 -16.28 -5.57 8.62
C GLY A 323 -16.93 -4.42 9.39
N ARG A 324 -17.67 -4.71 10.46
CA ARG A 324 -18.28 -3.67 11.32
C ARG A 324 -17.24 -2.78 11.96
N LEU A 325 -16.17 -3.33 12.54
CA LEU A 325 -15.08 -2.53 13.11
C LEU A 325 -14.41 -1.64 12.04
N TYR A 326 -14.19 -2.18 10.83
CA TYR A 326 -13.63 -1.42 9.73
C TYR A 326 -14.56 -0.31 9.23
N THR A 327 -15.87 -0.58 9.10
CA THR A 327 -16.84 0.44 8.67
C THR A 327 -16.97 1.58 9.66
N LEU A 328 -16.89 1.30 10.97
CA LEU A 328 -16.84 2.33 12.01
C LEU A 328 -15.57 3.19 11.89
N PHE A 329 -14.42 2.56 11.67
CA PHE A 329 -13.17 3.27 11.41
C PHE A 329 -13.26 4.14 10.16
N LEU A 330 -13.79 3.60 9.06
CA LEU A 330 -13.98 4.30 7.79
C LEU A 330 -14.93 5.49 7.94
N LEU A 331 -16.03 5.32 8.67
CA LEU A 331 -16.97 6.39 8.99
C LEU A 331 -16.26 7.52 9.77
N ALA A 332 -15.48 7.18 10.79
CA ALA A 332 -14.71 8.17 11.56
C ALA A 332 -13.70 8.93 10.69
N GLU A 333 -13.02 8.25 9.77
CA GLU A 333 -12.09 8.92 8.84
C GLU A 333 -12.81 9.83 7.84
N VAL A 334 -13.98 9.42 7.34
CA VAL A 334 -14.83 10.23 6.46
C VAL A 334 -15.35 11.47 7.19
N LEU A 335 -15.83 11.33 8.43
CA LEU A 335 -16.28 12.45 9.27
C LEU A 335 -15.13 13.45 9.54
N ARG A 336 -13.91 12.93 9.79
CA ARG A 336 -12.71 13.77 9.94
C ARG A 336 -12.38 14.53 8.66
N MET A 337 -12.57 13.92 7.49
CA MET A 337 -12.34 14.57 6.20
C MET A 337 -13.34 15.71 5.96
N PHE A 338 -14.62 15.52 6.26
CA PHE A 338 -15.64 16.57 6.12
C PHE A 338 -15.48 17.73 7.12
N GLY A 339 -14.54 17.65 8.07
CA GLY A 339 -14.38 18.69 9.08
C GLY A 339 -15.55 18.79 10.08
N ILE A 340 -16.53 17.88 9.97
CA ILE A 340 -17.69 17.75 10.88
C ILE A 340 -17.24 17.33 12.28
N ALA A 341 -15.98 16.88 12.44
CA ALA A 341 -15.28 16.97 13.70
C ALA A 341 -14.91 18.43 14.05
N SER A 342 -15.92 19.29 14.17
CA SER A 342 -16.05 20.37 15.15
C SER A 342 -14.85 21.29 15.40
N VAL A 343 -14.10 21.76 14.40
CA VAL A 343 -13.04 22.77 14.64
C VAL A 343 -13.42 24.17 14.16
N SER A 344 -14.12 24.33 13.04
CA SER A 344 -14.53 25.67 12.56
C SER A 344 -15.86 26.11 13.18
N GLU A 345 -16.91 25.29 13.03
CA GLU A 345 -18.26 25.62 13.53
C GLU A 345 -18.28 25.66 15.07
N SER A 346 -17.62 24.70 15.74
CA SER A 346 -17.51 24.73 17.20
C SER A 346 -16.70 25.93 17.72
N ARG A 347 -15.65 26.38 17.03
CA ARG A 347 -14.90 27.58 17.46
C ARG A 347 -15.69 28.85 17.27
N TYR A 348 -16.46 28.94 16.18
CA TYR A 348 -17.35 30.07 15.95
C TYR A 348 -18.46 30.12 17.00
N GLU A 349 -19.13 28.99 17.26
CA GLU A 349 -20.15 28.86 18.31
C GLU A 349 -19.57 29.11 19.71
N GLN A 350 -18.36 28.62 20.00
CA GLN A 350 -17.64 28.92 21.26
C GLN A 350 -17.34 30.41 21.39
N CYS A 351 -16.90 31.07 20.32
CA CYS A 351 -16.62 32.50 20.31
C CYS A 351 -17.91 33.32 20.50
N LEU A 352 -19.02 32.94 19.85
CA LEU A 352 -20.32 33.55 20.06
C LEU A 352 -20.79 33.38 21.50
N THR A 353 -20.67 32.18 22.07
CA THR A 353 -21.05 31.90 23.46
C THR A 353 -20.24 32.74 24.44
N GLN A 354 -18.91 32.80 24.28
CA GLN A 354 -18.03 33.64 25.11
C GLN A 354 -18.37 35.12 24.99
N LEU A 355 -18.70 35.58 23.78
CA LEU A 355 -19.12 36.96 23.56
C LEU A 355 -20.46 37.25 24.25
N GLU A 356 -21.44 36.35 24.17
CA GLU A 356 -22.72 36.49 24.86
C GLU A 356 -22.56 36.55 26.38
N GLU A 357 -21.71 35.70 26.95
CA GLU A 357 -21.34 35.75 28.37
C GLU A 357 -20.69 37.09 28.73
N TYR A 358 -19.73 37.55 27.93
CA TYR A 358 -19.06 38.85 28.13
C TYR A 358 -20.07 40.01 28.08
N MET A 359 -20.91 40.08 27.04
CA MET A 359 -21.92 41.13 26.90
C MET A 359 -22.95 41.10 28.04
N THR A 360 -23.24 39.92 28.58
CA THR A 360 -24.13 39.76 29.74
C THR A 360 -23.47 40.24 31.02
N SER A 361 -22.19 39.89 31.25
CA SER A 361 -21.42 40.40 32.40
C SER A 361 -21.33 41.93 32.42
N LYS A 362 -21.22 42.56 31.24
CA LYS A 362 -21.15 44.01 31.07
C LYS A 362 -22.53 44.69 31.03
N LYS A 363 -23.62 43.96 31.24
CA LYS A 363 -25.01 44.46 31.24
C LYS A 363 -25.36 45.27 29.99
N ILE A 364 -24.86 44.84 28.84
CA ILE A 364 -25.13 45.49 27.56
C ILE A 364 -26.62 45.35 27.20
N THR A 365 -27.23 46.42 26.68
CA THR A 365 -28.64 46.43 26.27
C THR A 365 -28.91 45.45 25.13
N SER A 366 -30.09 44.84 25.13
CA SER A 366 -30.47 43.79 24.16
C SER A 366 -30.39 44.26 22.71
N ALA A 367 -30.70 45.53 22.43
CA ALA A 367 -30.58 46.12 21.11
C ALA A 367 -29.11 46.17 20.61
N PHE A 368 -28.18 46.51 21.50
CA PHE A 368 -26.76 46.59 21.14
C PHE A 368 -26.12 45.20 21.01
N LYS A 369 -26.53 44.22 21.84
CA LYS A 369 -26.12 42.82 21.69
C LYS A 369 -26.45 42.27 20.30
N LYS A 370 -27.69 42.47 19.84
CA LYS A 370 -28.13 42.03 18.50
C LYS A 370 -27.26 42.63 17.40
N LYS A 371 -26.96 43.93 17.51
CA LYS A 371 -26.13 44.64 16.53
C LYS A 371 -24.69 44.11 16.48
N ILE A 372 -24.08 43.78 17.61
CA ILE A 372 -22.73 43.19 17.66
C ILE A 372 -22.71 41.81 16.99
N VAL A 373 -23.66 40.94 17.32
CA VAL A 373 -23.74 39.59 16.74
C VAL A 373 -23.99 39.66 15.23
N GLU A 374 -24.81 40.60 14.78
CA GLU A 374 -25.08 40.84 13.36
C GLU A 374 -23.82 41.30 12.59
N ILE A 375 -23.03 42.22 13.16
CA ILE A 375 -21.76 42.66 12.56
C ILE A 375 -20.78 41.50 12.44
N LEU A 376 -20.66 40.66 13.48
CA LEU A 376 -19.77 39.50 13.46
C LEU A 376 -20.19 38.46 12.42
N ARG A 377 -21.51 38.22 12.27
CA ARG A 377 -22.03 37.34 11.23
C ARG A 377 -21.67 37.84 9.83
N LEU A 378 -21.77 39.15 9.58
CA LEU A 378 -21.38 39.75 8.31
C LEU A 378 -19.88 39.59 8.04
N GLN A 379 -19.02 39.86 9.03
CA GLN A 379 -17.57 39.72 8.88
C GLN A 379 -17.11 38.29 8.63
N VAL A 380 -17.74 37.30 9.26
CA VAL A 380 -17.42 35.88 9.01
C VAL A 380 -17.90 35.44 7.63
N THR A 381 -19.05 35.95 7.17
CA THR A 381 -19.55 35.66 5.83
C THR A 381 -18.63 36.24 4.76
N GLU A 382 -18.11 37.45 4.96
CA GLU A 382 -17.12 38.06 4.05
C GLU A 382 -15.76 37.35 4.03
N ALA A 383 -15.38 36.65 5.10
CA ALA A 383 -14.11 35.92 5.19
C ALA A 383 -14.18 34.49 4.60
N LEU A 384 -15.38 33.97 4.32
CA LEU A 384 -15.60 32.64 3.75
C LEU A 384 -15.79 32.66 2.21
N PHE A 385 -15.88 33.85 1.62
CA PHE A 385 -15.82 34.11 0.18
C PHE A 385 -14.51 34.80 -0.18
#